data_AF-A0AAU9R048-F1
#
_entry.id   AF-A0AAU9R048-F1
#
_cell.length_a   1.000
_cell.length_b   1.000
_cell.length_c   1.000
_cell.angle_alpha   90.00
_cell.angle_beta   90.00
_cell.angle_gamma   90.00
#
_symmetry.space_group_name_H-M   'P 1'
#
loop_
_entity.id
_entity.type
_entity.pdbx_description
1 polymer ?
#
loop_
_entity_poly.entity_id
_entity_poly.type
_entity_poly.pdbx_seq_one_letter_code
_entity_poly.pdbx_strand_id
1 'polypeptide(L)'
;MISNSSQVQGFTYNVAHKCYYVAFNDYLFKIDAKGNLVNYYHFNAKREVEGLASYKSKIYIAMNKRAEVFDSNMAKQPQEQALKK
;
A
#
# COMPACT_ATOMS: atom_id res chain seq x y z
N MET A 1 5.75 -8.02 -8.80
CA MET A 1 5.58 -6.69 -9.42
C MET A 1 4.23 -6.15 -9.00
N ILE A 2 4.12 -4.89 -8.60
CA ILE A 2 2.84 -4.30 -8.20
C ILE A 2 2.04 -4.03 -9.47
N SER A 3 1.02 -4.85 -9.70
CA SER A 3 0.38 -4.98 -11.01
C SER A 3 -0.79 -4.01 -11.24
N ASN A 4 -1.13 -3.17 -10.26
CA ASN A 4 -2.29 -2.28 -10.31
C ASN A 4 -1.94 -0.80 -10.57
N SER A 5 -0.76 -0.50 -11.13
CA SER A 5 -0.29 0.87 -11.35
C SER A 5 -0.24 1.72 -10.06
N SER A 6 -0.07 1.08 -8.90
CA SER A 6 0.02 1.80 -7.62
C SER A 6 1.21 2.75 -7.61
N GLN A 7 0.93 4.00 -7.22
CA GLN A 7 1.95 5.04 -7.08
C GLN A 7 2.65 4.91 -5.72
N VAL A 8 3.81 5.54 -5.57
CA VAL A 8 4.50 5.61 -4.28
C VAL A 8 3.61 6.33 -3.28
N GLN A 9 3.22 5.65 -2.21
CA GLN A 9 2.41 6.21 -1.12
C GLN A 9 3.24 6.63 0.08
N GLY A 10 4.49 6.18 0.15
CA GLY A 10 5.42 6.64 1.16
C GLY A 10 6.87 6.40 0.78
N PHE A 11 7.71 7.34 1.17
CA PHE A 11 9.16 7.27 0.99
C PHE A 11 9.85 7.90 2.21
N THR A 12 10.82 7.20 2.79
CA THR A 12 11.60 7.75 3.90
C THR A 12 12.99 7.12 3.99
N TYR A 13 13.91 7.81 4.66
CA TYR A 13 15.23 7.30 4.98
C TYR A 13 15.32 6.96 6.47
N ASN A 14 15.90 5.81 6.80
CA ASN A 14 16.22 5.46 8.18
C ASN A 14 17.69 5.72 8.47
N VAL A 15 17.95 6.72 9.31
CA VAL A 15 19.31 7.14 9.68
C VAL A 15 20.09 6.08 10.45
N ALA A 16 19.42 5.26 11.28
CA ALA A 16 20.08 4.24 12.08
C ALA A 16 20.54 3.04 11.22
N HIS A 17 19.73 2.67 10.24
CA HIS A 17 19.98 1.53 9.35
C HIS A 17 20.62 1.90 8.01
N LYS A 18 20.79 3.20 7.75
CA LYS A 18 21.32 3.77 6.50
C LYS A 18 20.68 3.18 5.24
N CYS A 19 19.36 3.12 5.23
CA CYS A 19 18.57 2.53 4.15
C CYS A 19 17.30 3.34 3.88
N TYR A 20 16.77 3.18 2.68
CA TYR A 20 15.50 3.77 2.27
C TYR A 20 14.37 2.77 2.45
N TYR A 21 13.19 3.30 2.72
CA TYR A 21 11.94 2.56 2.73
C TYR A 21 10.98 3.20 1.73
N VAL A 22 10.37 2.37 0.88
CA VAL A 22 9.38 2.80 -0.11
C VAL A 22 8.14 1.94 0.06
N ALA A 23 6.95 2.54 0.03
CA ALA A 23 5.70 1.82 0.18
C ALA A 23 4.73 2.06 -0.98
N PHE A 24 3.98 1.01 -1.27
CA PHE A 24 2.97 0.92 -2.33
C PHE A 24 1.89 -0.06 -1.88
N ASN A 25 0.62 0.30 -1.98
CA ASN A 25 -0.52 -0.45 -1.41
C ASN A 25 -0.19 -0.92 0.02
N ASP A 26 -0.21 -2.23 0.28
CA ASP A 26 0.18 -2.85 1.55
C ASP A 26 1.55 -3.52 1.52
N TYR A 27 2.45 -3.00 0.68
CA TYR A 27 3.85 -3.42 0.60
C TYR A 27 4.79 -2.35 1.15
N LEU A 28 5.84 -2.80 1.83
CA LEU A 28 6.99 -1.99 2.24
C LEU A 28 8.27 -2.62 1.70
N PHE A 29 9.05 -1.87 0.94
CA PHE A 29 10.33 -2.29 0.40
C PHE A 29 11.45 -1.60 1.16
N LYS A 30 12.48 -2.37 1.53
CA LYS A 30 13.72 -1.88 2.13
C LYS A 30 14.81 -1.88 1.06
N ILE A 31 15.35 -0.70 0.78
CA ILE A 31 16.37 -0.47 -0.24
C ILE A 31 17.66 -0.01 0.45
N ASP A 32 18.79 -0.63 0.13
CA ASP A 32 20.08 -0.18 0.69
C ASP A 32 20.52 1.18 0.10
N ALA A 33 21.59 1.76 0.65
CA ALA A 33 22.12 3.04 0.19
C ALA A 33 22.65 3.01 -1.27
N LYS A 34 22.83 1.84 -1.86
CA LYS A 34 23.27 1.65 -3.26
C LYS A 34 22.09 1.49 -4.22
N GLY A 35 20.85 1.44 -3.70
CA GLY A 35 19.64 1.27 -4.51
C GLY A 35 19.21 -0.19 -4.69
N ASN A 36 19.84 -1.16 -4.01
CA ASN A 36 19.44 -2.56 -4.12
C ASN A 36 18.26 -2.87 -3.22
N LEU A 37 17.31 -3.67 -3.71
CA LEU A 37 16.28 -4.26 -2.87
C LEU A 37 16.89 -5.27 -1.90
N VAL A 38 16.80 -4.98 -0.60
CA VAL A 38 17.33 -5.85 0.46
C VAL A 38 16.24 -6.78 0.99
N ASN A 39 15.02 -6.25 1.18
CA ASN A 39 13.90 -7.02 1.68
C ASN A 39 12.57 -6.33 1.33
N TYR A 40 11.46 -7.05 1.44
CA TYR A 40 10.13 -6.48 1.40
C TYR A 40 9.20 -7.15 2.41
N TYR A 41 8.15 -6.42 2.80
CA TYR A 41 7.10 -6.88 3.68
C TYR A 41 5.76 -6.66 2.98
N HIS A 42 4.86 -7.63 3.09
CA HIS A 42 3.48 -7.54 2.63
C HIS A 42 2.56 -7.73 3.83
N PHE A 43 1.77 -6.70 4.17
CA PHE A 43 1.02 -6.67 5.43
C PHE A 43 -0.30 -7.46 5.41
N ASN A 44 -0.82 -7.84 4.22
CA ASN A 44 -2.13 -8.50 4.06
C ASN A 44 -3.27 -7.76 4.79
N ALA A 45 -3.19 -6.44 4.88
CA ALA A 45 -4.01 -5.66 5.81
C ALA A 45 -5.40 -5.28 5.25
N LYS A 46 -5.68 -5.59 3.97
CA LYS A 46 -6.83 -5.07 3.19
C LYS A 46 -6.98 -3.54 3.31
N ARG A 47 -5.85 -2.86 3.49
CA ARG A 47 -5.67 -1.43 3.72
C ARG A 47 -4.49 -0.97 2.90
N GLU A 48 -4.49 0.27 2.47
CA GLU A 48 -3.41 0.87 1.70
C GLU A 48 -2.55 1.75 2.61
N VAL A 49 -1.26 1.86 2.30
CA VAL A 49 -0.37 2.83 2.95
C VAL A 49 -0.77 4.23 2.51
N GLU A 50 -0.83 5.17 3.45
CA GLU A 50 -1.05 6.60 3.18
C GLU A 50 0.14 7.47 3.61
N GLY A 51 1.15 6.85 4.22
CA GLY A 51 2.33 7.55 4.66
C GLY A 51 3.31 6.67 5.42
N LEU A 52 4.57 7.11 5.39
CA LEU A 52 5.66 6.51 6.14
C LEU A 52 6.35 7.57 6.99
N ALA A 53 6.74 7.19 8.21
CA ALA A 53 7.62 7.98 9.04
C ALA A 53 8.75 7.10 9.59
N SER A 54 9.92 7.72 9.74
CA SER A 54 11.12 7.08 10.27
C SER A 54 11.56 7.83 11.52
N TYR A 55 11.74 7.11 12.63
CA TYR A 55 12.25 7.69 13.86
C TYR A 55 13.18 6.71 14.57
N LYS A 56 14.42 7.14 14.81
CA LYS A 56 15.52 6.27 15.28
C LYS A 56 15.63 5.03 14.40
N SER A 57 15.56 3.84 14.98
CA SER A 57 15.64 2.55 14.28
C SER A 57 14.28 2.00 13.81
N LYS A 58 13.18 2.74 14.00
CA LYS A 58 11.81 2.28 13.74
C LYS A 58 11.22 2.94 12.50
N ILE A 59 10.37 2.18 11.83
CA ILE A 59 9.50 2.64 10.74
C ILE A 59 8.06 2.57 11.24
N TYR A 60 7.34 3.65 10.99
CA TYR A 60 5.91 3.81 11.28
C TYR A 60 5.17 3.94 9.95
N ILE A 61 4.03 3.27 9.86
CA ILE A 61 3.26 3.16 8.63
C ILE A 61 1.82 3.53 8.96
N ALA A 62 1.31 4.55 8.27
CA ALA A 62 -0.10 4.89 8.33
C ALA A 62 -0.86 3.99 7.35
N MET A 63 -1.68 3.08 7.87
CA MET A 63 -2.50 2.17 7.07
C MET A 63 -3.95 2.65 7.09
N ASN A 64 -4.48 3.00 5.93
CA ASN A 64 -5.85 3.48 5.80
C ASN A 64 -6.73 2.45 5.08
N LYS A 65 -8.00 2.38 5.50
CA LYS A 65 -8.99 1.68 4.71
C LYS A 65 -9.46 2.65 3.63
N ARG A 66 -9.22 2.30 2.37
CA ARG A 66 -9.68 3.11 1.24
C ARG A 66 -11.18 3.36 1.38
N ALA A 67 -11.59 4.62 1.24
CA ALA A 67 -13.01 4.96 1.21
C ALA A 67 -13.67 4.26 0.01
N GLU A 68 -14.90 3.79 0.20
CA GLU A 68 -15.69 3.24 -0.89
C GLU A 68 -16.08 4.39 -1.81
N VAL A 69 -15.59 4.36 -3.05
CA VAL A 69 -15.91 5.35 -4.08
C VAL A 69 -16.90 4.72 -5.05
N PHE A 70 -18.07 5.33 -5.16
CA PHE A 70 -19.06 4.98 -6.17
C PHE A 70 -18.99 5.99 -7.30
N ASP A 71 -18.81 5.52 -8.53
CA ASP A 71 -18.94 6.36 -9.72
C ASP A 71 -20.39 6.26 -10.21
N SER A 72 -21.02 7.40 -10.48
CA SER A 72 -22.39 7.51 -10.99
C SER A 72 -22.59 6.80 -12.34
N ASN A 73 -21.51 6.51 -13.06
CA ASN A 73 -21.50 5.81 -14.34
C ASN A 73 -21.30 4.30 -14.22
N MET A 74 -21.12 3.75 -13.01
CA MET A 74 -21.12 2.29 -12.84
C MET A 74 -22.54 1.77 -13.05
N ALA A 75 -22.80 1.27 -14.27
CA ALA A 75 -24.02 0.55 -14.59
C ALA A 75 -24.29 -0.49 -13.52
N LYS A 76 -25.52 -0.48 -12.98
CA LYS A 76 -25.99 -1.48 -12.02
C LYS A 76 -25.61 -2.86 -12.54
N GLN A 77 -24.79 -3.60 -11.79
CA GLN A 77 -24.70 -5.04 -12.02
C GLN A 77 -26.15 -5.58 -11.98
N PRO A 78 -26.59 -6.37 -12.97
CA PRO A 78 -27.88 -7.01 -12.89
C PRO A 78 -27.93 -7.76 -11.56
N GLN A 79 -28.87 -7.39 -10.69
CA GLN A 79 -29.19 -8.22 -9.53
C GLN A 79 -29.60 -9.56 -10.11
N GLU A 80 -28.80 -10.59 -9.85
CA GLU A 80 -29.14 -11.98 -10.12
C GLU A 80 -30.56 -12.19 -9.57
N GLN A 81 -31.49 -12.54 -10.44
CA GLN A 81 -32.89 -12.70 -10.10
C GLN A 81 -33.02 -13.79 -9.04
N ALA A 82 -33.11 -13.39 -7.79
CA ALA A 82 -33.62 -14.23 -6.74
C ALA A 82 -35.10 -14.50 -7.05
N LEU A 83 -35.38 -15.77 -7.29
CA LEU A 83 -36.64 -16.45 -6.96
C LEU A 83 -37.86 -16.12 -7.83
N LYS A 84 -38.19 -17.02 -8.77
CA LYS A 84 -39.57 -17.48 -8.94
C LYS A 84 -39.61 -19.00 -8.97
N LYS A 85 -40.57 -19.50 -8.18
CA LYS A 85 -40.93 -20.90 -7.91
C LYS A 85 -41.34 -21.64 -9.17
#